data_AF-A0A2P8W6A3-F1
#
_entry.id   AF-A0A2P8W6A3-F1
#
_cell.length_a   1.000
_cell.length_b   1.000
_cell.length_c   1.000
_cell.angle_alpha   90.00
_cell.angle_beta   90.00
_cell.angle_gamma   90.00
#
_symmetry.space_group_name_H-M   'P 1'
#
loop_
_entity.id
_entity.type
_entity.pdbx_description
1 polymer ?
#
loop_
_entity_poly.entity_id
_entity_poly.type
_entity_poly.pdbx_seq_one_letter_code
_entity_poly.pdbx_strand_id
1 'polypeptide(L)'
;LYRRPPTLESWPQPHPTRLDLEGADGLAGAQGPLAGLELVWLASRLEAFLVQVQGSARLQLTNGQTMSVGYAGRTEYPYTSIGRALVDDGKIDPENLSLPNLIAYFEAHPEDLDRYLPQNERFIFFREGDGGPPTGSLSVPVTAGYSIATDKSLLPPGSIAVIQVPLPQPTAEGTWNNQLTTRLVLDQDTGGAILGPGRVDLFVGTGPQAGELAGRINTSGRLYYLLLRP
;
A
#
# COMPACT_ATOMS: atom_id res chain seq x y z
N LEU A 1 5.33 -1.78 13.84
CA LEU A 1 6.09 -1.42 12.62
C LEU A 1 7.57 -1.31 12.98
N TYR A 2 8.47 -1.70 12.08
CA TYR A 2 9.91 -1.75 12.34
C TYR A 2 10.68 -0.78 11.46
N ARG A 3 11.78 -0.23 12.00
CA ARG A 3 12.78 0.53 11.26
C ARG A 3 13.53 -0.39 10.31
N ARG A 4 14.09 0.20 9.25
CA ARG A 4 15.01 -0.53 8.37
C ARG A 4 16.28 -0.95 9.14
N PRO A 5 16.64 -2.25 9.13
CA PRO A 5 17.92 -2.70 9.65
C PRO A 5 19.06 -2.03 8.87
N PRO A 6 20.11 -1.51 9.53
CA PRO A 6 21.29 -0.98 8.84
C PRO A 6 22.06 -2.07 8.07
N THR A 7 21.81 -3.33 8.40
CA THR A 7 22.41 -4.52 7.79
C THR A 7 21.55 -5.16 6.70
N LEU A 8 20.43 -4.55 6.30
CA LEU A 8 19.50 -5.17 5.34
C LEU A 8 20.20 -5.63 4.05
N GLU A 9 21.13 -4.83 3.52
CA GLU A 9 21.91 -5.15 2.33
C GLU A 9 22.85 -6.35 2.48
N SER A 10 23.22 -6.71 3.72
CA SER A 10 24.09 -7.85 4.01
C SER A 10 23.32 -9.09 4.46
N TRP A 11 21.98 -9.05 4.46
CA TRP A 11 21.16 -10.21 4.76
C TRP A 11 21.35 -11.31 3.71
N PRO A 12 21.28 -12.59 4.11
CA PRO A 12 21.38 -13.70 3.17
C PRO A 12 20.25 -13.62 2.14
N GLN A 13 20.54 -14.08 0.91
CA GLN A 13 19.52 -14.23 -0.14
C GLN A 13 19.13 -15.72 -0.28
N PRO A 14 17.82 -16.03 -0.38
CA PRO A 14 16.71 -15.11 -0.23
C PRO A 14 16.63 -14.56 1.21
N HIS A 15 16.16 -13.31 1.36
CA HIS A 15 15.99 -12.66 2.68
C HIS A 15 15.16 -13.55 3.64
N PRO A 16 15.25 -13.39 4.97
CA PRO A 16 14.27 -14.02 5.88
C PRO A 16 12.83 -13.67 5.49
N THR A 17 11.94 -14.66 5.53
CA THR A 17 10.52 -14.46 5.24
C THR A 17 9.84 -13.68 6.36
N ARG A 18 8.64 -13.14 6.11
CA ARG A 18 7.77 -12.60 7.17
C ARG A 18 7.62 -13.59 8.33
N LEU A 19 7.41 -14.87 8.03
CA LEU A 19 7.25 -15.91 9.05
C LEU A 19 8.51 -16.04 9.91
N ASP A 20 9.70 -16.00 9.30
CA ASP A 20 10.97 -16.05 10.04
C ASP A 20 11.21 -14.79 10.90
N LEU A 21 10.71 -13.65 10.46
CA LEU A 21 10.95 -12.35 11.10
C LEU A 21 10.00 -12.06 12.26
N GLU A 22 8.69 -12.25 12.09
CA GLU A 22 7.69 -11.90 13.10
C GLU A 22 6.96 -13.13 13.69
N GLY A 23 7.18 -14.33 13.16
CA GLY A 23 6.48 -15.53 13.58
C GLY A 23 5.06 -15.62 13.02
N ALA A 24 4.41 -16.78 13.21
CA ALA A 24 3.04 -16.98 12.77
C ALA A 24 2.08 -16.02 13.49
N ASP A 25 2.30 -15.78 14.79
CA ASP A 25 1.49 -14.91 15.66
C ASP A 25 1.91 -13.42 15.66
N GLY A 26 3.03 -13.08 15.01
CA GLY A 26 3.57 -11.72 15.00
C GLY A 26 4.33 -11.33 16.29
N LEU A 27 4.55 -12.27 17.21
CA LEU A 27 5.15 -12.00 18.52
C LEU A 27 6.66 -12.32 18.58
N ALA A 28 7.23 -12.91 17.53
CA ALA A 28 8.64 -13.29 17.51
C ALA A 28 9.60 -12.11 17.21
N GLY A 29 9.08 -10.94 16.83
CA GLY A 29 9.90 -9.81 16.38
C GLY A 29 10.83 -9.18 17.43
N ALA A 30 10.61 -9.46 18.71
CA ALA A 30 11.55 -9.09 19.78
C ALA A 30 12.83 -9.96 19.79
N GLN A 31 12.88 -10.99 18.94
CA GLN A 31 14.00 -11.90 18.78
C GLN A 31 14.52 -11.82 17.35
N GLY A 32 15.80 -12.12 17.15
CA GLY A 32 16.38 -12.18 15.81
C GLY A 32 16.55 -10.80 15.13
N PRO A 33 16.45 -10.71 13.79
CA PRO A 33 16.85 -9.52 13.04
C PRO A 33 15.99 -8.27 13.25
N LEU A 34 14.79 -8.42 13.83
CA LEU A 34 13.88 -7.30 14.11
C LEU A 34 14.11 -6.67 15.50
N ALA A 35 14.80 -7.36 16.40
CA ALA A 35 14.94 -6.95 17.79
C ALA A 35 15.60 -5.57 17.93
N GLY A 36 14.95 -4.66 18.66
CA GLY A 36 15.45 -3.30 18.87
C GLY A 36 15.20 -2.34 17.70
N LEU A 37 14.53 -2.80 16.63
CA LEU A 37 14.16 -1.96 15.49
C LEU A 37 12.72 -1.43 15.58
N GLU A 38 12.01 -1.62 16.68
CA GLU A 38 10.61 -1.23 16.84
C GLU A 38 10.45 0.28 16.67
N LEU A 39 9.69 0.70 15.66
CA LEU A 39 9.41 2.12 15.38
C LEU A 39 8.19 2.60 16.15
N VAL A 40 7.11 1.83 16.09
CA VAL A 40 5.82 2.15 16.72
C VAL A 40 4.97 0.87 16.83
N TRP A 41 4.16 0.79 17.87
CA TRP A 41 3.25 -0.32 18.14
C TRP A 41 1.81 0.07 17.76
N LEU A 42 1.13 -0.80 17.02
CA LEU A 42 -0.28 -0.65 16.69
C LEU A 42 -1.09 -1.68 17.50
N ALA A 43 -2.34 -1.35 17.80
CA ALA A 43 -3.24 -2.24 18.53
C ALA A 43 -3.68 -3.45 17.68
N SER A 44 -3.71 -3.29 16.36
CA SER A 44 -4.11 -4.32 15.40
C SER A 44 -2.94 -4.77 14.53
N ARG A 45 -2.70 -6.08 14.48
CA ARG A 45 -1.74 -6.70 13.57
C ARG A 45 -2.17 -6.55 12.11
N LEU A 46 -3.47 -6.63 11.84
CA LEU A 46 -4.04 -6.40 10.52
C LEU A 46 -3.76 -4.97 10.05
N GLU A 47 -3.98 -3.96 10.89
CA GLU A 47 -3.67 -2.57 10.54
C GLU A 47 -2.18 -2.38 10.25
N ALA A 48 -1.29 -2.97 11.07
CA ALA A 48 0.14 -2.92 10.82
C ALA A 48 0.52 -3.55 9.47
N PHE A 49 -0.11 -4.67 9.10
CA PHE A 49 0.06 -5.30 7.79
C PHE A 49 -0.48 -4.42 6.66
N LEU A 50 -1.66 -3.79 6.83
CA LEU A 50 -2.21 -2.88 5.83
C LEU A 50 -1.28 -1.68 5.61
N VAL A 51 -0.69 -1.11 6.67
CA VAL A 51 0.32 -0.05 6.56
C VAL A 51 1.54 -0.53 5.76
N GLN A 52 1.97 -1.78 5.94
CA GLN A 52 3.03 -2.39 5.11
C GLN A 52 2.63 -2.50 3.64
N VAL A 53 1.40 -2.91 3.35
CA VAL A 53 0.90 -2.97 1.96
C VAL A 53 0.84 -1.58 1.32
N GLN A 54 0.43 -0.56 2.07
CA GLN A 54 0.35 0.83 1.59
C GLN A 54 1.70 1.56 1.54
N GLY A 55 2.70 1.12 2.33
CA GLY A 55 4.05 1.69 2.34
C GLY A 55 4.20 2.99 3.13
N SER A 56 3.12 3.66 3.52
CA SER A 56 3.15 4.84 4.40
C SER A 56 1.85 4.99 5.20
N ALA A 57 1.90 5.72 6.31
CA ALA A 57 0.72 6.02 7.12
C ALA A 57 0.90 7.27 7.99
N ARG A 58 -0.22 7.86 8.38
CA ARG A 58 -0.29 8.80 9.51
C ARG A 58 -0.99 8.10 10.68
N LEU A 59 -0.32 8.06 11.82
CA LEU A 59 -0.72 7.34 13.01
C LEU A 59 -1.09 8.34 14.10
N GLN A 60 -2.24 8.14 14.72
CA GLN A 60 -2.60 8.86 15.93
C GLN A 60 -2.03 8.12 17.14
N LEU A 61 -1.16 8.78 17.90
CA LEU A 61 -0.54 8.22 19.10
C LEU A 61 -1.47 8.37 20.31
N THR A 62 -1.24 7.54 21.33
CA THR A 62 -2.03 7.53 22.57
C THR A 62 -1.95 8.84 23.37
N ASN A 63 -0.93 9.65 23.12
CA ASN A 63 -0.75 10.98 23.70
C ASN A 63 -1.44 12.10 22.90
N GLY A 64 -2.21 11.76 21.86
CA GLY A 64 -2.90 12.71 20.97
C GLY A 64 -2.04 13.32 19.87
N GLN A 65 -0.73 13.04 19.83
CA GLN A 65 0.15 13.49 18.75
C GLN A 65 -0.06 12.65 17.48
N THR A 66 0.35 13.20 16.34
CA THR A 66 0.36 12.47 15.07
C THR A 66 1.79 12.13 14.69
N MET A 67 2.03 10.88 14.32
CA MET A 67 3.29 10.39 13.75
C MET A 67 3.08 10.05 12.28
N SER A 68 3.97 10.47 11.40
CA SER A 68 3.99 9.96 10.03
C SER A 68 5.02 8.85 9.93
N VAL A 69 4.73 7.80 9.16
CA VAL A 69 5.68 6.75 8.81
C VAL A 69 5.74 6.59 7.30
N GLY A 70 6.94 6.41 6.76
CA GLY A 70 7.18 6.23 5.34
C GLY A 70 8.08 5.04 5.06
N TYR A 71 8.01 4.52 3.84
CA TYR A 71 8.82 3.41 3.36
C TYR A 71 10.32 3.68 3.57
N ALA A 72 11.04 2.66 4.05
CA ALA A 72 12.49 2.70 4.21
C ALA A 72 13.22 1.51 3.58
N GLY A 73 12.52 0.42 3.27
CA GLY A 73 13.09 -0.77 2.65
C GLY A 73 12.15 -1.96 2.71
N ARG A 74 12.55 -3.09 2.11
CA ARG A 74 11.77 -4.32 2.08
C ARG A 74 12.65 -5.56 2.05
N THR A 75 12.07 -6.71 2.37
CA THR A 75 12.61 -8.00 1.94
C THR A 75 12.27 -8.24 0.45
N GLU A 76 13.09 -9.02 -0.25
CA GLU A 76 13.01 -9.17 -1.72
C GLU A 76 12.15 -10.37 -2.09
N TYR A 77 10.87 -10.26 -1.77
CA TYR A 77 9.83 -11.21 -2.13
C TYR A 77 8.74 -10.54 -2.97
N PRO A 78 8.10 -11.26 -3.90
CA PRO A 78 6.89 -10.77 -4.54
C PRO A 78 5.79 -10.55 -3.51
N TYR A 79 4.83 -9.69 -3.84
CA TYR A 79 3.64 -9.53 -3.00
C TYR A 79 2.68 -10.71 -3.20
N THR A 80 2.25 -11.33 -2.11
CA THR A 80 1.17 -12.34 -2.11
C THR A 80 -0.11 -11.74 -1.55
N SER A 81 -1.22 -11.86 -2.28
CA SER A 81 -2.52 -11.33 -1.87
C SER A 81 -3.23 -12.23 -0.88
N ILE A 82 -3.38 -11.77 0.37
CA ILE A 82 -4.16 -12.47 1.41
C ILE A 82 -5.66 -12.51 1.08
N GLY A 83 -6.16 -11.51 0.35
CA GLY A 83 -7.55 -11.50 -0.10
C GLY A 83 -7.83 -12.56 -1.16
N ARG A 84 -6.86 -12.80 -2.05
CA ARG A 84 -6.97 -13.90 -3.03
C ARG A 84 -6.91 -15.26 -2.33
N ALA A 85 -6.03 -15.42 -1.35
CA ALA A 85 -5.95 -16.64 -0.55
C ALA A 85 -7.28 -16.96 0.17
N LEU A 86 -7.95 -15.96 0.74
CA LEU A 86 -9.29 -16.14 1.34
C LEU A 86 -10.34 -16.57 0.31
N VAL A 87 -10.27 -16.05 -0.91
CA VAL A 87 -11.16 -16.46 -2.01
C VAL A 87 -10.89 -17.91 -2.43
N ASP A 88 -9.62 -18.27 -2.60
CA ASP A 88 -9.22 -19.62 -3.00
C ASP A 88 -9.59 -20.66 -1.92
N ASP A 89 -9.54 -20.28 -0.64
CA ASP A 89 -9.99 -21.10 0.50
C ASP A 89 -11.52 -21.06 0.73
N GLY A 90 -12.28 -20.37 -0.12
CA GLY A 90 -13.75 -20.29 -0.05
C GLY A 90 -14.30 -19.49 1.13
N LYS A 91 -13.48 -18.65 1.76
CA LYS A 91 -13.84 -17.81 2.91
C LYS A 91 -14.56 -16.52 2.52
N ILE A 92 -14.23 -16.00 1.34
CA ILE A 92 -14.85 -14.82 0.75
C ILE A 92 -15.24 -15.17 -0.69
N ASP A 93 -16.46 -14.80 -1.08
CA ASP A 93 -16.88 -14.92 -2.48
C ASP A 93 -16.03 -13.97 -3.35
N PRO A 94 -15.48 -14.44 -4.49
CA PRO A 94 -14.71 -13.60 -5.41
C PRO A 94 -15.38 -12.26 -5.76
N GLU A 95 -16.71 -12.24 -5.93
CA GLU A 95 -17.47 -11.03 -6.29
C GLU A 95 -17.55 -10.03 -5.12
N ASN A 96 -17.37 -10.51 -3.90
CA ASN A 96 -17.41 -9.73 -2.67
C ASN A 96 -16.00 -9.35 -2.17
N LEU A 97 -14.94 -9.67 -2.90
CA LEU A 97 -13.59 -9.32 -2.48
C LEU A 97 -13.37 -7.80 -2.56
N SER A 98 -13.36 -7.16 -1.39
CA SER A 98 -13.07 -5.73 -1.21
C SER A 98 -12.28 -5.51 0.08
N LEU A 99 -11.57 -4.40 0.21
CA LEU A 99 -10.82 -4.08 1.44
C LEU A 99 -11.74 -4.01 2.69
N PRO A 100 -12.93 -3.38 2.64
CA PRO A 100 -13.85 -3.40 3.78
C PRO A 100 -14.27 -4.82 4.18
N ASN A 101 -14.59 -5.68 3.21
CA ASN A 101 -15.00 -7.06 3.49
C ASN A 101 -13.84 -7.92 4.00
N LEU A 102 -12.62 -7.67 3.51
CA LEU A 102 -11.40 -8.29 4.02
C LEU A 102 -11.17 -7.93 5.49
N ILE A 103 -11.30 -6.65 5.84
CA ILE A 103 -11.16 -6.17 7.22
C ILE A 103 -12.22 -6.82 8.11
N ALA A 104 -13.50 -6.76 7.69
CA ALA A 104 -14.60 -7.36 8.43
C ALA A 104 -14.41 -8.87 8.67
N TYR A 105 -13.87 -9.60 7.69
CA TYR A 105 -13.56 -11.02 7.84
C TYR A 105 -12.55 -11.26 8.97
N PHE A 106 -11.41 -10.56 8.97
CA PHE A 106 -10.37 -10.75 9.98
C PHE A 106 -10.72 -10.18 11.35
N GLU A 107 -11.61 -9.21 11.43
CA GLU A 107 -12.20 -8.77 12.71
C GLU A 107 -13.10 -9.86 13.31
N ALA A 108 -13.85 -10.59 12.48
CA ALA A 108 -14.67 -11.72 12.90
C ALA A 108 -13.86 -13.00 13.18
N HIS A 109 -12.70 -13.16 12.52
CA HIS A 109 -11.82 -14.32 12.59
C HIS A 109 -10.37 -13.91 12.85
N PRO A 110 -10.04 -13.33 14.03
CA PRO A 110 -8.69 -12.85 14.32
C PRO A 110 -7.64 -13.98 14.34
N GLU A 111 -8.04 -15.21 14.65
CA GLU A 111 -7.17 -16.40 14.62
C GLU A 111 -6.63 -16.72 13.22
N ASP A 112 -7.37 -16.35 12.18
CA ASP A 112 -6.97 -16.59 10.80
C ASP A 112 -5.81 -15.69 10.38
N LEU A 113 -5.54 -14.58 11.09
CA LEU A 113 -4.40 -13.71 10.81
C LEU A 113 -3.07 -14.48 10.82
N ASP A 114 -2.93 -15.44 11.73
CA ASP A 114 -1.72 -16.24 11.88
C ASP A 114 -1.46 -17.17 10.70
N ARG A 115 -2.53 -17.55 9.99
CA ARG A 115 -2.47 -18.36 8.77
C ARG A 115 -2.25 -17.52 7.53
N TYR A 116 -2.96 -16.39 7.39
CA TYR A 116 -3.00 -15.67 6.12
C TYR A 116 -1.92 -14.59 6.00
N LEU A 117 -1.60 -13.84 7.07
CA LEU A 117 -0.60 -12.78 6.96
C LEU A 117 0.80 -13.30 6.57
N PRO A 118 1.30 -14.42 7.15
CA PRO A 118 2.61 -14.96 6.78
C PRO A 118 2.74 -15.42 5.32
N GLN A 119 1.62 -15.67 4.61
CA GLN A 119 1.65 -16.04 3.19
C GLN A 119 2.25 -14.95 2.31
N ASN A 120 2.17 -13.69 2.74
CA ASN A 120 2.93 -12.61 2.15
C ASN A 120 4.32 -12.56 2.81
N GLU A 121 5.26 -13.32 2.23
CA GLU A 121 6.66 -13.41 2.69
C GLU A 121 7.37 -12.05 2.70
N ARG A 122 6.88 -11.10 1.89
CA ARG A 122 7.38 -9.74 1.83
C ARG A 122 7.12 -8.98 3.12
N PHE A 123 8.18 -8.40 3.68
CA PHE A 123 8.17 -7.56 4.86
C PHE A 123 8.63 -6.14 4.49
N ILE A 124 7.96 -5.12 5.04
CA ILE A 124 8.25 -3.71 4.76
C ILE A 124 8.75 -3.02 6.02
N PHE A 125 9.84 -2.27 5.86
CA PHE A 125 10.46 -1.46 6.89
C PHE A 125 10.17 0.02 6.67
N PHE A 126 10.16 0.76 7.76
CA PHE A 126 9.76 2.16 7.79
C PHE A 126 10.84 3.07 8.37
N ARG A 127 10.64 4.35 8.18
CA ARG A 127 11.28 5.44 8.92
C ARG A 127 10.21 6.39 9.41
N GLU A 128 10.53 7.12 10.47
CA GLU A 128 9.70 8.26 10.87
C GLU A 128 9.67 9.26 9.71
N GLY A 129 8.47 9.66 9.33
CA GLY A 129 8.22 10.70 8.35
C GLY A 129 8.35 12.06 8.99
N ASP A 130 8.73 13.05 8.20
CA ASP A 130 8.87 14.46 8.59
C ASP A 130 7.53 15.21 8.75
N GLY A 131 6.41 14.48 8.80
CA GLY A 131 5.06 15.06 8.78
C GLY A 131 4.64 15.59 7.39
N GLY A 132 5.49 15.42 6.38
CA GLY A 132 5.24 15.82 5.00
C GLY A 132 4.11 15.01 4.31
N PRO A 133 3.93 15.23 3.00
CA PRO A 133 3.04 14.39 2.21
C PRO A 133 3.54 12.93 2.22
N PRO A 134 2.66 11.93 2.04
CA PRO A 134 3.11 10.55 1.86
C PRO A 134 4.11 10.48 0.70
N THR A 135 5.05 9.52 0.78
CA THR A 135 6.09 9.33 -0.23
C THR A 135 5.80 8.06 -1.02
N GLY A 136 5.93 8.13 -2.35
CA GLY A 136 5.78 6.98 -3.22
C GLY A 136 7.03 6.10 -3.23
N SER A 137 7.01 5.03 -4.02
CA SER A 137 8.13 4.08 -4.17
C SER A 137 9.46 4.72 -4.60
N LEU A 138 9.42 5.93 -5.18
CA LEU A 138 10.63 6.69 -5.54
C LEU A 138 11.19 7.54 -4.39
N SER A 139 10.66 7.40 -3.17
CA SER A 139 11.05 8.18 -1.99
C SER A 139 10.85 9.70 -2.14
N VAL A 140 9.95 10.11 -3.04
CA VAL A 140 9.54 11.50 -3.25
C VAL A 140 8.07 11.68 -2.85
N PRO A 141 7.65 12.88 -2.40
CA PRO A 141 6.27 13.13 -2.02
C PRO A 141 5.29 12.90 -3.18
N VAL A 142 4.18 12.22 -2.91
CA VAL A 142 3.06 12.11 -3.84
C VAL A 142 2.08 13.26 -3.64
N THR A 143 1.44 13.66 -4.73
CA THR A 143 0.53 14.81 -4.83
C THR A 143 -0.86 14.31 -5.24
N ALA A 144 -1.86 14.64 -4.43
CA ALA A 144 -3.24 14.22 -4.65
C ALA A 144 -3.75 14.65 -6.04
N GLY A 145 -4.25 13.70 -6.82
CA GLY A 145 -4.76 13.89 -8.17
C GLY A 145 -3.69 14.06 -9.25
N TYR A 146 -2.40 14.01 -8.90
CA TYR A 146 -1.27 14.22 -9.82
C TYR A 146 -0.20 13.13 -9.76
N SER A 147 -0.21 12.26 -8.76
CA SER A 147 0.68 11.10 -8.70
C SER A 147 -0.05 9.82 -9.04
N ILE A 148 0.60 8.96 -9.83
CA ILE A 148 0.11 7.62 -10.16
C ILE A 148 1.08 6.54 -9.70
N ALA A 149 0.52 5.36 -9.45
CA ALA A 149 1.24 4.11 -9.30
C ALA A 149 1.06 3.24 -10.54
N THR A 150 2.14 2.66 -11.03
CA THR A 150 2.15 1.75 -12.19
C THR A 150 3.16 0.61 -12.01
N ASP A 151 3.11 -0.38 -12.89
CA ASP A 151 4.10 -1.47 -12.96
C ASP A 151 5.47 -0.97 -13.44
N LYS A 152 6.44 -0.93 -12.52
CA LYS A 152 7.79 -0.40 -12.77
C LYS A 152 8.70 -1.35 -13.55
N SER A 153 8.28 -2.60 -13.77
CA SER A 153 8.98 -3.49 -14.69
C SER A 153 8.70 -3.14 -16.16
N LEU A 154 7.61 -2.42 -16.43
CA LEU A 154 7.14 -2.07 -17.77
C LEU A 154 7.18 -0.58 -18.06
N LEU A 155 6.78 0.24 -17.08
CA LEU A 155 6.57 1.67 -17.24
C LEU A 155 7.63 2.49 -16.50
N PRO A 156 8.16 3.56 -17.12
CA PRO A 156 9.35 4.25 -16.63
C PRO A 156 9.06 5.11 -15.38
N PRO A 157 9.66 4.79 -14.22
CA PRO A 157 9.48 5.59 -13.01
C PRO A 157 9.86 7.05 -13.19
N GLY A 158 9.09 7.95 -12.57
CA GLY A 158 9.32 9.40 -12.57
C GLY A 158 8.85 10.11 -13.85
N SER A 159 8.33 9.37 -14.83
CA SER A 159 7.92 9.97 -16.11
C SER A 159 6.62 10.75 -15.99
N ILE A 160 6.48 11.74 -16.88
CA ILE A 160 5.24 12.51 -17.05
C ILE A 160 4.31 11.73 -17.98
N ALA A 161 3.06 11.57 -17.55
CA ALA A 161 2.02 10.96 -18.35
C ALA A 161 0.77 11.85 -18.40
N VAL A 162 -0.07 11.64 -19.41
CA VAL A 162 -1.42 12.21 -19.48
C VAL A 162 -2.41 11.10 -19.14
N ILE A 163 -3.20 11.30 -18.10
CA ILE A 163 -4.32 10.42 -17.75
C ILE A 163 -5.63 11.03 -18.25
N GLN A 164 -6.47 10.21 -18.87
CA GLN A 164 -7.84 10.54 -19.25
C GLN A 164 -8.79 9.48 -18.67
N VAL A 165 -9.54 9.84 -17.64
CA VAL A 165 -10.39 8.90 -16.90
C VAL A 165 -11.63 9.61 -16.33
N PRO A 166 -12.81 8.97 -16.29
CA PRO A 166 -13.95 9.50 -15.54
C PRO A 166 -13.65 9.42 -14.04
N LEU A 167 -13.52 10.57 -13.39
CA LEU A 167 -13.33 10.65 -11.95
C LEU A 167 -14.65 11.01 -11.25
N PRO A 168 -14.98 10.35 -10.13
CA PRO A 168 -16.11 10.74 -9.30
C PRO A 168 -15.90 12.14 -8.72
N GLN A 169 -16.90 13.00 -8.82
CA GLN A 169 -16.97 14.28 -8.12
C GLN A 169 -18.26 14.36 -7.30
N PRO A 170 -18.21 14.90 -6.07
CA PRO A 170 -19.40 15.09 -5.26
C PRO A 170 -20.26 16.22 -5.85
N THR A 171 -21.57 16.02 -5.87
CA THR A 171 -22.55 17.05 -6.25
C THR A 171 -23.03 17.82 -5.01
N ALA A 172 -23.69 18.96 -5.23
CA ALA A 172 -24.24 19.77 -4.13
C ALA A 172 -25.29 19.01 -3.29
N GLU A 173 -25.92 17.99 -3.88
CA GLU A 173 -26.94 17.14 -3.27
C GLU A 173 -26.34 15.93 -2.51
N GLY A 174 -25.01 15.85 -2.37
CA GLY A 174 -24.33 14.72 -1.71
C GLY A 174 -24.32 13.43 -2.52
N THR A 175 -24.66 13.51 -3.82
CA THR A 175 -24.49 12.40 -4.77
C THR A 175 -23.14 12.49 -5.48
N TRP A 176 -22.83 11.52 -6.34
CA TRP A 176 -21.57 11.50 -7.10
C TRP A 176 -21.86 11.47 -8.60
N ASN A 177 -21.14 12.27 -9.37
CA ASN A 177 -21.13 12.20 -10.83
C ASN A 177 -19.73 11.86 -11.35
N ASN A 178 -19.66 11.05 -12.40
CA ASN A 178 -18.39 10.76 -13.06
C ASN A 178 -18.13 11.82 -14.13
N GLN A 179 -17.08 12.60 -13.96
CA GLN A 179 -16.68 13.60 -14.95
C GLN A 179 -15.41 13.16 -15.66
N LEU A 180 -15.47 13.15 -17.01
CA LEU A 180 -14.30 12.86 -17.82
C LEU A 180 -13.22 13.91 -17.54
N THR A 181 -12.12 13.44 -16.95
CA THR A 181 -11.02 14.29 -16.53
C THR A 181 -9.79 13.95 -17.36
N THR A 182 -9.14 14.97 -17.91
CA THR A 182 -7.82 14.84 -18.57
C THR A 182 -6.81 15.70 -17.82
N ARG A 183 -5.68 15.12 -17.40
CA ARG A 183 -4.64 15.84 -16.66
C ARG A 183 -3.25 15.23 -16.84
N LEU A 184 -2.22 16.04 -16.62
CA LEU A 184 -0.85 15.58 -16.46
C LEU A 184 -0.69 14.94 -15.08
N VAL A 185 0.07 13.85 -15.02
CA VAL A 185 0.42 13.13 -13.81
C VAL A 185 1.90 12.72 -13.84
N LEU A 186 2.48 12.47 -12.67
CA LEU A 186 3.81 11.90 -12.53
C LEU A 186 3.71 10.47 -12.00
N ASP A 187 4.52 9.58 -12.57
CA ASP A 187 4.58 8.19 -12.17
C ASP A 187 5.56 7.96 -11.01
N GLN A 188 5.10 8.24 -9.78
CA GLN A 188 5.96 8.35 -8.59
C GLN A 188 5.88 7.14 -7.65
N ASP A 189 4.99 6.19 -7.94
CA ASP A 189 4.72 5.09 -7.02
C ASP A 189 4.53 3.74 -7.73
N THR A 190 4.48 2.66 -6.96
CA THR A 190 4.13 1.33 -7.43
C THR A 190 3.41 0.56 -6.34
N GLY A 191 2.55 -0.38 -6.72
CA GLY A 191 1.83 -1.22 -5.78
C GLY A 191 1.96 -2.69 -6.15
N GLY A 192 1.97 -3.58 -5.16
CA GLY A 192 2.08 -5.03 -5.40
C GLY A 192 0.94 -5.59 -6.27
N ALA A 193 -0.22 -4.93 -6.28
CA ALA A 193 -1.38 -5.28 -7.10
C ALA A 193 -1.47 -4.48 -8.41
N ILE A 194 -0.54 -3.54 -8.65
CA ILE A 194 -0.52 -2.68 -9.83
C ILE A 194 0.45 -3.27 -10.85
N LEU A 195 -0.04 -4.29 -11.56
CA LEU A 195 0.76 -5.09 -12.49
C LEU A 195 0.23 -4.97 -13.92
N GLY A 196 1.15 -5.04 -14.88
CA GLY A 196 0.85 -4.99 -16.30
C GLY A 196 0.67 -3.57 -16.86
N PRO A 197 0.58 -3.45 -18.20
CA PRO A 197 0.55 -2.16 -18.89
C PRO A 197 -0.80 -1.43 -18.80
N GLY A 198 -1.85 -2.12 -18.35
CA GLY A 198 -3.23 -1.60 -18.31
C GLY A 198 -3.74 -1.21 -16.93
N ARG A 199 -2.91 -1.29 -15.89
CA ARG A 199 -3.31 -0.99 -14.51
C ARG A 199 -2.58 0.25 -14.00
N VAL A 200 -3.36 1.19 -13.48
CA VAL A 200 -2.88 2.46 -12.93
C VAL A 200 -3.67 2.72 -11.65
N ASP A 201 -2.96 3.11 -10.59
CA ASP A 201 -3.58 3.62 -9.37
C ASP A 201 -3.38 5.13 -9.29
N LEU A 202 -4.44 5.89 -9.00
CA LEU A 202 -4.36 7.35 -8.89
C LEU A 202 -4.38 7.72 -7.41
N PHE A 203 -3.32 8.35 -6.93
CA PHE A 203 -3.29 8.86 -5.57
C PHE A 203 -4.26 10.04 -5.45
N VAL A 204 -5.39 9.87 -4.76
CA VAL A 204 -6.43 10.90 -4.61
C VAL A 204 -6.35 11.72 -3.31
N GLY A 205 -5.37 11.44 -2.45
CA GLY A 205 -5.11 12.16 -1.21
C GLY A 205 -5.13 11.28 0.03
N THR A 206 -5.28 11.90 1.19
CA THR A 206 -5.25 11.23 2.49
C THR A 206 -6.48 11.62 3.32
N GLY A 207 -6.98 10.67 4.11
CA GLY A 207 -8.12 10.87 5.02
C GLY A 207 -9.44 10.29 4.50
N PRO A 208 -10.52 10.38 5.30
CA PRO A 208 -11.78 9.67 5.02
C PRO A 208 -12.40 10.01 3.66
N GLN A 209 -12.39 11.29 3.26
CA GLN A 209 -12.93 11.74 1.97
C GLN A 209 -12.13 11.16 0.78
N ALA A 210 -10.80 11.10 0.90
CA ALA A 210 -9.96 10.48 -0.12
C ALA A 210 -10.20 8.97 -0.21
N GLY A 211 -10.43 8.30 0.92
CA GLY A 211 -10.81 6.88 0.95
C GLY A 211 -12.14 6.61 0.26
N GLU A 212 -13.16 7.44 0.51
CA GLU A 212 -14.46 7.32 -0.18
C GLU A 212 -14.32 7.52 -1.69
N LEU A 213 -13.57 8.54 -2.11
CA LEU A 213 -13.28 8.79 -3.53
C LEU A 213 -12.53 7.61 -4.16
N ALA A 214 -11.46 7.13 -3.51
CA ALA A 214 -10.66 6.01 -3.99
C ALA A 214 -11.50 4.73 -4.17
N GLY A 215 -12.38 4.43 -3.20
CA GLY A 215 -13.27 3.27 -3.26
C GLY A 215 -14.26 3.29 -4.43
N ARG A 216 -14.51 4.47 -5.04
CA ARG A 216 -15.38 4.64 -6.20
C ARG A 216 -14.64 4.58 -7.54
N ILE A 217 -13.31 4.58 -7.53
CA ILE A 217 -12.49 4.53 -8.74
C ILE A 217 -12.20 3.07 -9.09
N ASN A 218 -13.07 2.51 -9.93
CA ASN A 218 -12.80 1.26 -10.64
C ASN A 218 -13.29 1.38 -12.09
N THR A 219 -12.69 2.30 -12.83
CA THR A 219 -13.16 2.71 -14.16
C THR A 219 -12.07 2.52 -15.21
N SER A 220 -12.51 2.29 -16.46
CA SER A 220 -11.60 2.28 -17.60
C SER A 220 -11.24 3.71 -18.02
N GLY A 221 -9.97 3.90 -18.35
CA GLY A 221 -9.42 5.17 -18.81
C GLY A 221 -8.30 4.96 -19.83
N ARG A 222 -7.58 6.04 -20.13
CA ARG A 222 -6.41 6.03 -21.02
C ARG A 222 -5.23 6.68 -20.31
N LEU A 223 -4.05 6.10 -20.48
CA LEU A 223 -2.79 6.65 -19.98
C LEU A 223 -1.82 6.77 -21.15
N TYR A 224 -1.20 7.93 -21.29
CA TYR A 224 -0.24 8.22 -22.35
C TYR A 224 1.08 8.71 -21.74
N TYR A 225 2.18 7.98 -21.95
CA TYR A 225 3.51 8.47 -21.56
C TYR A 225 4.07 9.42 -22.62
N LEU A 226 4.64 10.53 -22.16
CA LEU A 226 5.31 11.48 -23.02
C LEU A 226 6.77 11.06 -23.17
N LEU A 227 7.15 10.63 -24.38
CA LEU A 227 8.51 10.26 -24.71
C LEU A 227 9.12 11.32 -25.63
N LEU A 228 10.36 11.73 -25.34
CA LEU A 228 11.10 12.59 -26.25
C LEU A 228 11.34 11.85 -27.57
N ARG A 229 11.12 12.54 -28.68
CA ARG A 229 11.56 12.03 -29.99
C ARG A 229 13.10 12.11 -30.00
N PRO A 230 13.80 10.98 -30.21
CA PRO A 230 15.26 10.97 -30.26
C PRO A 230 15.81 11.77 -31.44
#